data_AF-A0A151WJ85-F1
#
_entry.id   AF-A0A151WJ85-F1
#
_cell.length_a   1.000
_cell.length_b   1.000
_cell.length_c   1.000
_cell.angle_alpha   90.00
_cell.angle_beta   90.00
_cell.angle_gamma   90.00
#
_symmetry.space_group_name_H-M   'P 1'
#
loop_
_entity.id
_entity.type
_entity.pdbx_description
1 polymer ?
#
loop_
_entity_poly.entity_id
_entity_poly.type
_entity_poly.pdbx_seq_one_letter_code
_entity_poly.pdbx_strand_id
1 'polypeptide(L)'
;MVRLHVKKGDDNQFLYDTDVEANVDDVISDIVVIYNGRLKISRICYEIEELAKHGVMLPPDIMGLTDDQVKELKLKDEWADKCVPMGGWTFNKDKIGRRNGRQPNEKMQEVLKKTIEDARIMTSKKLVQQEKLVTQKIIQEALDLLRGAVTIVYPMGLPPHDVICKEFENTEDLTGTQASLEFVDRITTSSKHAEDDGDDDDDNDNDDGDDGDDVA
;
A
#
# COMPACT_ATOMS: atom_id res chain seq x y z
N MET A 1 2.35 31.38 -3.82
CA MET A 1 1.50 30.17 -3.77
C MET A 1 1.33 29.67 -5.19
N VAL A 2 1.71 28.42 -5.42
CA VAL A 2 1.64 27.71 -6.71
C VAL A 2 0.67 26.55 -6.55
N ARG A 3 -0.31 26.44 -7.44
CA ARG A 3 -1.25 25.32 -7.45
C ARG A 3 -0.88 24.34 -8.56
N LEU A 4 -0.59 23.12 -8.17
CA LEU A 4 -0.26 22.02 -9.06
C LEU A 4 -1.50 21.16 -9.30
N HIS A 5 -1.82 20.93 -10.57
CA HIS A 5 -2.81 19.94 -10.99
C HIS A 5 -2.07 18.67 -11.40
N VAL A 6 -2.10 17.66 -10.51
CA VAL A 6 -1.46 16.37 -10.74
C VAL A 6 -2.32 15.53 -11.68
N LYS A 7 -1.71 15.02 -12.74
CA LYS A 7 -2.33 14.13 -13.74
C LYS A 7 -1.47 12.91 -13.99
N LYS A 8 -2.08 11.82 -14.46
CA LYS A 8 -1.38 10.66 -15.02
C LYS A 8 -1.93 10.40 -16.41
N GLY A 9 -1.14 10.64 -17.46
CA GLY A 9 -1.70 10.75 -18.81
C GLY A 9 -2.75 11.86 -18.86
N ASP A 10 -3.91 11.57 -19.44
CA ASP A 10 -5.06 12.50 -19.51
C ASP A 10 -5.93 12.50 -18.24
N ASP A 11 -5.63 11.62 -17.29
CA ASP A 11 -6.44 11.36 -16.11
C ASP A 11 -6.10 12.33 -14.97
N ASN A 12 -7.07 13.19 -14.61
CA ASN A 12 -6.94 14.10 -13.46
C ASN A 12 -6.86 13.31 -12.14
N GLN A 13 -5.88 13.63 -11.29
CA GLN A 13 -5.66 12.93 -10.03
C GLN A 13 -6.11 13.75 -8.83
N PHE A 14 -5.44 14.87 -8.55
CA PHE A 14 -5.74 15.77 -7.45
C PHE A 14 -5.06 17.13 -7.63
N LEU A 15 -5.45 18.10 -6.80
CA LEU A 15 -4.81 19.40 -6.68
C LEU A 15 -3.92 19.42 -5.44
N TYR A 16 -2.75 20.06 -5.56
CA TYR A 16 -1.77 20.24 -4.49
C TYR A 16 -1.25 21.68 -4.53
N ASP A 17 -1.20 22.34 -3.37
CA ASP A 17 -0.67 23.70 -3.26
C ASP A 17 0.72 23.67 -2.63
N THR A 18 1.62 24.47 -3.17
CA THR A 18 2.99 24.67 -2.68
C THR A 18 3.40 26.14 -2.85
N ASP A 19 4.66 26.47 -2.59
CA ASP A 19 5.24 27.79 -2.78
C ASP A 19 6.34 27.76 -3.86
N VAL A 20 6.78 28.94 -4.30
CA VAL A 20 7.74 29.07 -5.40
C VAL A 20 9.16 28.71 -4.95
N GLU A 21 9.43 28.81 -3.65
CA GLU A 21 10.73 28.57 -3.04
C GLU A 21 10.89 27.11 -2.56
N ALA A 22 9.81 26.32 -2.61
CA ALA A 22 9.78 24.94 -2.19
C ALA A 22 10.75 24.09 -3.01
N ASN A 23 11.49 23.22 -2.32
CA ASN A 23 12.38 22.29 -2.97
C ASN A 23 11.58 21.31 -3.85
N VAL A 24 12.02 21.13 -5.09
CA VAL A 24 11.31 20.30 -6.07
C VAL A 24 11.25 18.84 -5.64
N ASP A 25 12.30 18.30 -5.03
CA ASP A 25 12.35 16.91 -4.56
C ASP A 25 11.35 16.67 -3.41
N ASP A 26 11.21 17.63 -2.51
CA ASP A 26 10.22 17.58 -1.42
C ASP A 26 8.79 17.60 -1.99
N VAL A 27 8.52 18.47 -2.97
CA VAL A 27 7.22 18.55 -3.66
C VAL A 27 6.91 17.24 -4.40
N ILE A 28 7.88 16.65 -5.10
CA ILE A 28 7.72 15.36 -5.77
C ILE A 28 7.43 14.27 -4.74
N SER A 29 8.20 14.21 -3.65
CA SER A 29 8.02 13.24 -2.57
C SER A 29 6.60 13.32 -1.99
N ASP A 30 6.12 14.53 -1.72
CA ASP A 30 4.77 14.77 -1.21
C ASP A 30 3.68 14.29 -2.19
N ILE A 31 3.82 14.63 -3.47
CA ILE A 31 2.88 14.23 -4.52
C ILE A 31 2.84 12.70 -4.64
N VAL A 32 4.01 12.03 -4.61
CA VAL A 32 4.10 10.56 -4.68
C VAL A 32 3.42 9.91 -3.48
N VAL A 33 3.65 10.42 -2.26
CA VAL A 33 3.00 9.92 -1.05
C VAL A 33 1.48 10.05 -1.14
N ILE A 34 0.98 11.22 -1.58
CA ILE A 34 -0.47 11.44 -1.74
C ILE A 34 -1.04 10.51 -2.81
N TYR A 35 -0.39 10.42 -3.97
CA TYR A 35 -0.85 9.61 -5.09
C TYR A 35 -0.92 8.12 -4.71
N ASN A 36 0.15 7.55 -4.17
CA ASN A 36 0.19 6.15 -3.75
C ASN A 36 -0.75 5.88 -2.56
N GLY A 37 -0.90 6.84 -1.65
CA GLY A 37 -1.86 6.77 -0.56
C GLY A 37 -3.30 6.64 -1.04
N ARG A 38 -3.68 7.35 -2.10
CA ARG A 38 -5.01 7.20 -2.73
C ARG A 38 -5.20 5.83 -3.35
N LEU A 39 -4.17 5.28 -4.01
CA LEU A 39 -4.22 3.92 -4.55
C LEU A 39 -4.42 2.89 -3.42
N LYS A 40 -3.68 3.03 -2.31
CA LYS A 40 -3.82 2.20 -1.12
C LYS A 40 -5.25 2.25 -0.55
N ILE A 41 -5.79 3.45 -0.34
CA ILE A 41 -7.17 3.63 0.14
C ILE A 41 -8.17 2.93 -0.79
N SER A 42 -8.00 3.06 -2.11
CA SER A 42 -8.88 2.39 -3.08
C SER A 42 -8.85 0.86 -2.94
N ARG A 43 -7.67 0.26 -2.75
CA ARG A 43 -7.52 -1.19 -2.56
C ARG A 43 -8.13 -1.66 -1.24
N ILE A 44 -7.86 -0.95 -0.15
CA ILE A 44 -8.45 -1.25 1.17
C ILE A 44 -9.97 -1.17 1.10
N CYS A 45 -10.55 -0.15 0.45
CA CYS A 45 -11.99 -0.04 0.28
C CYS A 45 -12.58 -1.25 -0.44
N TYR A 46 -11.94 -1.74 -1.51
CA TYR A 46 -12.39 -2.95 -2.21
C TYR A 46 -12.34 -4.19 -1.32
N GLU A 47 -11.26 -4.38 -0.58
CA GLU A 47 -11.13 -5.54 0.31
C GLU A 47 -12.11 -5.48 1.51
N ILE A 48 -12.40 -4.28 2.04
CA ILE A 48 -13.43 -4.10 3.09
C ILE A 48 -14.84 -4.39 2.54
N GLU A 49 -15.13 -4.12 1.28
CA GLU A 49 -16.41 -4.51 0.66
C GLU A 49 -16.57 -6.03 0.65
N GLU A 50 -15.50 -6.77 0.35
CA GLU A 50 -15.50 -8.23 0.37
C GLU A 50 -15.54 -8.78 1.80
N LEU A 51 -14.86 -8.14 2.76
CA LEU A 51 -14.98 -8.43 4.19
C LEU A 51 -16.43 -8.29 4.68
N ALA A 52 -17.12 -7.23 4.27
CA ALA A 52 -18.51 -6.99 4.64
C ALA A 52 -19.46 -8.06 4.08
N LYS A 53 -19.19 -8.60 2.88
CA LYS A 53 -20.05 -9.60 2.24
C LYS A 53 -19.73 -11.04 2.65
N HIS A 54 -18.47 -11.34 2.97
CA HIS A 54 -18.00 -12.73 3.07
C HIS A 54 -17.17 -13.01 4.31
N GLY A 55 -16.92 -12.03 5.18
CA GLY A 55 -16.10 -12.23 6.36
C GLY A 55 -14.60 -12.25 6.08
N VAL A 56 -13.82 -12.76 7.04
CA VAL A 56 -12.36 -12.69 6.99
C VAL A 56 -11.77 -13.64 5.95
N MET A 57 -10.53 -13.38 5.51
CA MET A 57 -9.80 -14.30 4.64
C MET A 57 -9.65 -15.68 5.27
N LEU A 58 -9.74 -16.71 4.42
CA LEU A 58 -9.37 -18.07 4.77
C LEU A 58 -7.84 -18.19 4.89
N PRO A 59 -7.37 -19.12 5.73
CA PRO A 59 -5.97 -19.53 5.76
C PRO A 59 -5.40 -19.86 4.36
N PRO A 60 -4.12 -19.54 4.08
CA PRO A 60 -3.52 -19.79 2.77
C PRO A 60 -3.55 -21.25 2.30
N ASP A 61 -3.55 -22.20 3.22
CA ASP A 61 -3.63 -23.64 2.97
C ASP A 61 -5.06 -24.13 2.64
N ILE A 62 -6.08 -23.32 2.94
CA ILE A 62 -7.49 -23.60 2.62
C ILE A 62 -7.94 -22.85 1.36
N MET A 63 -7.34 -21.69 1.09
CA MET A 63 -7.75 -20.81 0.00
C MET A 63 -7.71 -21.51 -1.37
N GLY A 64 -8.80 -21.42 -2.12
CA GLY A 64 -8.93 -22.03 -3.44
C GLY A 64 -9.20 -23.54 -3.47
N LEU A 65 -9.31 -24.19 -2.30
CA LEU A 65 -9.74 -25.58 -2.20
C LEU A 65 -11.27 -25.70 -2.22
N THR A 66 -11.78 -26.85 -2.68
CA THR A 66 -13.21 -27.18 -2.58
C THR A 66 -13.56 -27.68 -1.18
N ASP A 67 -14.84 -27.56 -0.80
CA ASP A 67 -15.34 -28.03 0.50
C ASP A 67 -15.03 -29.52 0.75
N ASP A 68 -14.95 -30.34 -0.30
CA ASP A 68 -14.62 -31.76 -0.20
C ASP A 68 -13.12 -32.01 0.02
N GLN A 69 -12.25 -31.25 -0.66
CA GLN A 69 -10.80 -31.29 -0.42
C GLN A 69 -10.46 -30.87 1.01
N VAL A 70 -11.11 -29.82 1.52
CA VAL A 70 -10.92 -29.34 2.90
C VAL A 70 -11.28 -30.45 3.91
N LYS A 71 -12.39 -31.17 3.68
CA LYS A 71 -12.80 -32.29 4.54
C LYS A 71 -11.83 -33.48 4.46
N GLU A 72 -11.39 -33.84 3.25
CA GLU A 72 -10.47 -34.96 3.02
C GLU A 72 -9.12 -34.71 3.70
N LEU A 73 -8.58 -33.50 3.54
CA LEU A 73 -7.33 -33.05 4.15
C LEU A 73 -7.47 -32.69 5.63
N LYS A 74 -8.71 -32.67 6.16
CA LYS A 74 -9.05 -32.32 7.55
C LYS A 74 -8.53 -30.93 7.96
N LEU A 75 -8.48 -30.00 7.02
CA LEU A 75 -8.06 -28.62 7.27
C LEU A 75 -9.14 -27.86 8.05
N LYS A 76 -8.72 -26.90 8.87
CA LYS A 76 -9.61 -26.10 9.72
C LYS A 76 -9.26 -24.62 9.65
N ASP A 77 -10.29 -23.79 9.55
CA ASP A 77 -10.13 -22.35 9.69
C ASP A 77 -10.00 -21.98 11.18
N GLU A 78 -8.77 -21.92 11.65
CA GLU A 78 -8.43 -21.54 13.04
C GLU A 78 -8.73 -20.07 13.35
N TRP A 79 -9.02 -19.24 12.35
CA TRP A 79 -9.36 -17.82 12.51
C TRP A 79 -10.84 -17.58 12.63
N ALA A 80 -11.68 -18.52 12.19
CA ALA A 80 -13.13 -18.38 12.17
C ALA A 80 -13.72 -18.00 13.54
N ASP A 81 -13.14 -18.53 14.62
CA ASP A 81 -13.59 -18.31 16.00
C ASP A 81 -12.75 -17.25 16.74
N LYS A 82 -11.63 -16.82 16.17
CA LYS A 82 -10.77 -15.74 16.71
C LYS A 82 -11.18 -14.37 16.19
N CYS A 83 -11.58 -14.28 14.93
CA CYS A 83 -11.95 -13.05 14.24
C CYS A 83 -13.47 -12.97 14.04
N VAL A 84 -14.21 -13.00 15.14
CA VAL A 84 -15.67 -12.94 15.11
C VAL A 84 -16.13 -11.47 15.04
N PRO A 85 -17.01 -11.11 14.08
CA PRO A 85 -17.51 -9.75 13.98
C PRO A 85 -18.43 -9.39 15.16
N MET A 86 -18.48 -8.10 15.48
CA MET A 86 -19.30 -7.53 16.54
C MET A 86 -20.78 -7.84 16.28
N GLY A 87 -21.43 -8.45 17.28
CA GLY A 87 -22.83 -8.88 17.16
C GLY A 87 -23.04 -10.13 16.30
N GLY A 88 -21.99 -10.92 16.09
CA GLY A 88 -22.07 -12.22 15.41
C GLY A 88 -22.12 -12.14 13.89
N TRP A 89 -22.27 -13.30 13.26
CA TRP A 89 -22.17 -13.47 11.81
C TRP A 89 -23.36 -14.26 11.25
N THR A 90 -23.61 -14.07 9.95
CA THR A 90 -24.46 -14.95 9.15
C THR A 90 -23.64 -15.53 7.99
N PHE A 91 -24.11 -16.63 7.41
CA PHE A 91 -23.36 -17.30 6.35
C PHE A 91 -23.69 -16.72 4.98
N ASN A 92 -22.67 -16.29 4.25
CA ASN A 92 -22.73 -15.91 2.84
C ASN A 92 -21.45 -16.35 2.12
N LYS A 93 -21.54 -17.47 1.40
CA LYS A 93 -20.40 -18.14 0.77
C LYS A 93 -19.70 -17.22 -0.23
N ASP A 94 -18.38 -17.11 -0.10
CA ASP A 94 -17.53 -16.56 -1.15
C ASP A 94 -17.40 -17.58 -2.28
N LYS A 95 -17.85 -17.20 -3.48
CA LYS A 95 -17.79 -18.06 -4.67
C LYS A 95 -16.37 -18.27 -5.18
N ILE A 96 -15.46 -17.34 -4.89
CA ILE A 96 -14.06 -17.42 -5.28
C ILE A 96 -13.28 -18.29 -4.28
N GLY A 97 -13.78 -18.44 -3.06
CA GLY A 97 -13.14 -19.25 -2.01
C GLY A 97 -11.92 -18.57 -1.38
N ARG A 98 -11.91 -17.23 -1.32
CA ARG A 98 -10.89 -16.43 -0.62
C ARG A 98 -11.27 -16.16 0.84
N ARG A 99 -12.56 -15.97 1.12
CA ARG A 99 -13.10 -15.60 2.44
C ARG A 99 -13.97 -16.71 3.03
N ASN A 100 -14.07 -16.76 4.35
CA ASN A 100 -14.68 -17.89 5.05
C ASN A 100 -16.22 -17.93 5.04
N GLY A 101 -16.85 -16.90 4.48
CA GLY A 101 -18.30 -16.76 4.36
C GLY A 101 -19.01 -16.30 5.64
N ARG A 102 -18.28 -15.98 6.73
CA ARG A 102 -18.87 -15.48 7.98
C ARG A 102 -19.02 -13.96 7.94
N GLN A 103 -19.99 -13.48 7.17
CA GLN A 103 -20.25 -12.05 7.01
C GLN A 103 -20.78 -11.43 8.32
N PRO A 104 -20.45 -10.15 8.62
CA PRO A 104 -21.06 -9.43 9.73
C PRO A 104 -22.59 -9.30 9.60
N ASN A 105 -23.28 -9.01 10.71
CA ASN A 105 -24.69 -8.62 10.66
C ASN A 105 -24.91 -7.33 9.85
N GLU A 106 -26.14 -7.07 9.42
CA GLU A 106 -26.49 -5.95 8.53
C GLU A 106 -26.02 -4.59 9.06
N LYS A 107 -26.22 -4.35 10.36
CA LYS A 107 -25.77 -3.11 11.00
C LYS A 107 -24.26 -2.90 10.89
N MET A 108 -23.46 -3.96 11.08
CA MET A 108 -22.01 -3.86 10.95
C MET A 108 -21.57 -3.75 9.48
N GLN A 109 -22.29 -4.37 8.55
CA GLN A 109 -22.04 -4.16 7.12
C GLN A 109 -22.30 -2.70 6.73
N GLU A 110 -23.34 -2.06 7.27
CA GLU A 110 -23.63 -0.65 7.04
C GLU A 110 -22.52 0.27 7.56
N VAL A 111 -21.95 -0.04 8.74
CA VAL A 111 -20.78 0.69 9.27
C VAL A 111 -19.63 0.64 8.26
N LEU A 112 -19.25 -0.54 7.77
CA LEU A 112 -18.19 -0.69 6.78
C LEU A 112 -18.51 0.04 5.47
N LYS A 113 -19.72 -0.14 4.93
CA LYS A 113 -20.15 0.46 3.66
C LYS A 113 -20.13 1.99 3.72
N LYS A 114 -20.64 2.58 4.80
CA LYS A 114 -20.64 4.03 4.98
C LYS A 114 -19.23 4.59 5.08
N THR A 115 -18.37 3.94 5.86
CA THR A 115 -16.96 4.34 6.01
C THR A 115 -16.19 4.23 4.69
N ILE A 116 -16.46 3.20 3.87
CA ILE A 116 -15.90 3.10 2.51
C ILE A 116 -16.32 4.28 1.63
N GLU A 117 -17.61 4.64 1.66
CA GLU A 117 -18.13 5.77 0.89
C GLU A 117 -17.47 7.09 1.31
N ASP A 118 -17.39 7.35 2.63
CA ASP A 118 -16.74 8.53 3.19
C ASP A 118 -15.26 8.61 2.75
N ALA A 119 -14.50 7.51 2.86
CA ALA A 119 -13.10 7.46 2.44
C ALA A 119 -12.91 7.68 0.92
N ARG A 120 -13.83 7.17 0.10
CA ARG A 120 -13.84 7.40 -1.36
C ARG A 120 -14.15 8.86 -1.70
N ILE A 121 -15.04 9.51 -0.94
CA ILE A 121 -15.33 10.94 -1.12
C ILE A 121 -14.09 11.79 -0.78
N MET A 122 -13.41 11.49 0.33
CA MET A 122 -12.20 12.19 0.79
C MET A 122 -11.05 12.13 -0.22
N THR A 123 -10.96 11.07 -1.02
CA THR A 123 -9.86 10.84 -1.96
C THR A 123 -10.27 10.89 -3.43
N SER A 124 -11.50 11.33 -3.71
CA SER A 124 -12.08 11.29 -5.05
C SER A 124 -11.34 12.17 -6.07
N LYS A 125 -11.16 11.67 -7.30
CA LYS A 125 -10.71 12.48 -8.44
C LYS A 125 -11.66 13.67 -8.72
N LYS A 126 -12.94 13.58 -8.30
CA LYS A 126 -13.95 14.65 -8.47
C LYS A 126 -13.62 15.92 -7.68
N LEU A 127 -12.75 15.83 -6.68
CA LEU A 127 -12.32 16.99 -5.88
C LEU A 127 -11.62 18.06 -6.73
N VAL A 128 -10.98 17.66 -7.84
CA VAL A 128 -10.38 18.58 -8.81
C VAL A 128 -11.42 19.55 -9.38
N GLN A 129 -12.60 19.05 -9.78
CA GLN A 129 -13.69 19.88 -10.32
C GLN A 129 -14.32 20.79 -9.26
N GLN A 130 -14.17 20.43 -7.99
CA GLN A 130 -14.63 21.22 -6.84
C GLN A 130 -13.56 22.19 -6.33
N GLU A 131 -12.41 22.29 -7.02
CA GLU A 131 -11.24 23.07 -6.61
C GLU A 131 -10.74 22.74 -5.18
N LYS A 132 -10.93 21.48 -4.76
CA LYS A 132 -10.48 20.99 -3.45
C LYS A 132 -9.14 20.29 -3.57
N LEU A 133 -8.26 20.60 -2.62
CA LEU A 133 -6.95 19.98 -2.48
C LEU A 133 -7.05 18.60 -1.86
N VAL A 134 -6.05 17.77 -2.15
CA VAL A 134 -5.79 16.54 -1.39
C VAL A 134 -4.43 16.67 -0.74
N THR A 135 -4.36 16.40 0.56
CA THR A 135 -3.13 16.51 1.36
C THR A 135 -2.80 15.17 2.00
N GLN A 136 -1.55 14.98 2.43
CA GLN A 136 -1.16 13.77 3.18
C GLN A 136 -2.02 13.57 4.44
N LYS A 137 -2.46 14.66 5.08
CA LYS A 137 -3.38 14.61 6.22
C LYS A 137 -4.71 13.98 5.86
N ILE A 138 -5.31 14.36 4.72
CA ILE A 138 -6.57 13.77 4.23
C ILE A 138 -6.39 12.26 3.95
N ILE A 139 -5.25 11.86 3.39
CA ILE A 139 -4.92 10.44 3.18
C ILE A 139 -4.85 9.70 4.53
N GLN A 140 -4.14 10.26 5.51
CA GLN A 140 -4.03 9.65 6.84
C GLN A 140 -5.40 9.54 7.53
N GLU A 141 -6.21 10.60 7.49
CA GLU A 141 -7.55 10.62 8.07
C GLU A 141 -8.47 9.56 7.42
N ALA A 142 -8.39 9.38 6.10
CA ALA A 142 -9.14 8.33 5.40
C ALA A 142 -8.66 6.92 5.78
N LEU A 143 -7.35 6.70 5.92
CA LEU A 143 -6.80 5.42 6.39
C LEU A 143 -7.23 5.12 7.83
N ASP A 144 -7.20 6.11 8.72
CA ASP A 144 -7.59 5.98 10.11
C ASP A 144 -9.09 5.71 10.25
N LEU A 145 -9.92 6.36 9.40
CA LEU A 145 -11.35 6.10 9.32
C LEU A 145 -11.62 4.63 8.96
N LEU A 146 -10.99 4.12 7.90
CA LEU A 146 -11.13 2.73 7.47
C LEU A 146 -10.65 1.76 8.54
N ARG A 147 -9.49 2.03 9.17
CA ARG A 147 -8.96 1.21 10.27
C ARG A 147 -9.90 1.20 11.47
N GLY A 148 -10.47 2.35 11.83
CA GLY A 148 -11.44 2.47 12.91
C GLY A 148 -12.68 1.64 12.67
N ALA A 149 -13.25 1.67 11.46
CA ALA A 149 -14.41 0.86 11.11
C ALA A 149 -14.13 -0.64 11.16
N VAL A 150 -12.97 -1.07 10.66
CA VAL A 150 -12.54 -2.48 10.77
C VAL A 150 -12.41 -2.89 12.23
N THR A 151 -11.80 -2.08 13.09
CA THR A 151 -11.67 -2.36 14.52
C THR A 151 -13.02 -2.41 15.25
N ILE A 152 -13.97 -1.55 14.87
CA ILE A 152 -15.33 -1.58 15.44
C ILE A 152 -16.02 -2.90 15.06
N VAL A 153 -15.94 -3.30 13.79
CA VAL A 153 -16.62 -4.51 13.33
C VAL A 153 -15.89 -5.77 13.76
N TYR A 154 -14.57 -5.77 13.85
CA TYR A 154 -13.73 -6.90 14.27
C TYR A 154 -12.85 -6.47 15.45
N PRO A 155 -13.39 -6.42 16.68
CA PRO A 155 -12.65 -5.92 17.85
C PRO A 155 -11.46 -6.79 18.26
N MET A 156 -11.44 -8.06 17.84
CA MET A 156 -10.31 -8.97 18.04
C MET A 156 -9.32 -8.96 16.87
N GLY A 157 -9.48 -8.02 15.94
CA GLY A 157 -8.67 -7.91 14.73
C GLY A 157 -9.07 -8.88 13.63
N LEU A 158 -8.38 -8.74 12.50
CA LEU A 158 -8.46 -9.64 11.36
C LEU A 158 -7.27 -10.62 11.39
N PRO A 159 -7.31 -11.71 10.60
CA PRO A 159 -6.15 -12.57 10.44
C PRO A 159 -4.94 -11.79 9.91
N PRO A 160 -3.71 -12.02 10.40
CA PRO A 160 -2.50 -11.32 9.94
C PRO A 160 -2.22 -11.46 8.44
N HIS A 161 -2.74 -12.52 7.82
CA HIS A 161 -2.58 -12.76 6.39
C HIS A 161 -3.67 -12.06 5.55
N ASP A 162 -4.70 -11.48 6.17
CA ASP A 162 -5.74 -10.72 5.47
C ASP A 162 -5.10 -9.51 4.78
N VAL A 163 -5.46 -9.27 3.52
CA VAL A 163 -4.91 -8.18 2.71
C VAL A 163 -5.13 -6.82 3.38
N ILE A 164 -6.25 -6.66 4.10
CA ILE A 164 -6.55 -5.42 4.83
C ILE A 164 -5.49 -5.14 5.91
N CYS A 165 -5.06 -6.17 6.65
CA CYS A 165 -3.97 -6.04 7.64
C CYS A 165 -2.67 -5.65 6.97
N LYS A 166 -2.29 -6.35 5.90
CA LYS A 166 -1.04 -6.08 5.17
C LYS A 166 -0.99 -4.65 4.63
N GLU A 167 -2.08 -4.15 4.06
CA GLU A 167 -2.18 -2.78 3.57
C GLU A 167 -2.07 -1.76 4.70
N PHE A 168 -2.67 -2.00 5.88
CA PHE A 168 -2.54 -1.10 7.03
C PHE A 168 -1.14 -1.11 7.66
N GLU A 169 -0.43 -2.23 7.56
CA GLU A 169 0.92 -2.42 8.11
C GLU A 169 2.04 -2.05 7.13
N ASN A 170 1.69 -1.68 5.89
CA ASN A 170 2.64 -1.42 4.79
C ASN A 170 3.49 -2.66 4.43
N THR A 171 2.89 -3.84 4.52
CA THR A 171 3.50 -5.14 4.17
C THR A 171 2.77 -5.80 3.00
N GLU A 172 1.97 -5.04 2.25
CA GLU A 172 1.33 -5.51 1.03
C GLU A 172 2.37 -5.88 -0.04
N ASP A 173 2.11 -6.96 -0.76
CA ASP A 173 2.85 -7.32 -1.97
C ASP A 173 1.96 -7.03 -3.18
N LEU A 174 2.36 -6.04 -3.98
CA LEU A 174 1.65 -5.64 -5.19
C LEU A 174 2.16 -6.36 -6.44
N THR A 175 3.21 -7.19 -6.33
CA THR A 175 3.86 -7.84 -7.46
C THR A 175 2.87 -8.66 -8.28
N GLY A 176 2.84 -8.46 -9.61
CA GLY A 176 1.95 -9.18 -10.51
C GLY A 176 0.48 -8.75 -10.44
N THR A 177 0.14 -7.73 -9.63
CA THR A 177 -1.22 -7.16 -9.59
C THR A 177 -1.37 -6.00 -10.56
N GLN A 178 -2.61 -5.63 -10.91
CA GLN A 178 -2.84 -4.40 -11.68
C GLN A 178 -2.39 -3.14 -10.92
N ALA A 179 -2.37 -3.19 -9.58
CA ALA A 179 -1.95 -2.06 -8.77
C ALA A 179 -0.45 -1.74 -8.86
N SER A 180 0.41 -2.73 -9.15
CA SER A 180 1.84 -2.45 -9.35
C SER A 180 2.13 -1.62 -10.61
N LEU A 181 1.25 -1.69 -11.61
CA LEU A 181 1.35 -0.86 -12.82
C LEU A 181 0.96 0.60 -12.54
N GLU A 182 0.17 0.82 -11.50
CA GLU A 182 -0.29 2.15 -11.12
C GLU A 182 0.67 2.85 -10.17
N PHE A 183 1.42 2.08 -9.38
CA PHE A 183 2.36 2.56 -8.36
C PHE A 183 3.45 3.46 -8.94
N VAL A 184 3.82 4.49 -8.20
CA VAL A 184 4.91 5.42 -8.56
C VAL A 184 6.04 5.29 -7.55
N ASP A 185 7.22 4.85 -8.00
CA ASP A 185 8.43 4.83 -7.19
C ASP A 185 8.93 6.24 -6.92
N ARG A 186 9.55 6.45 -5.75
CA ARG A 186 10.29 7.70 -5.51
C ARG A 186 11.50 7.70 -6.43
N ILE A 187 11.66 8.78 -7.21
CA ILE A 187 12.90 9.01 -7.95
C ILE A 187 14.00 9.18 -6.91
N THR A 188 14.91 8.21 -6.82
CA THR A 188 16.22 8.44 -6.20
C THR A 188 17.11 8.97 -7.30
N THR A 189 17.42 10.26 -7.25
CA THR A 189 18.37 10.88 -8.17
C THR A 189 19.75 10.28 -7.88
N SER A 190 20.06 9.15 -8.51
CA SER A 190 21.42 8.65 -8.59
C SER A 190 22.17 9.63 -9.49
N SER A 191 22.75 10.67 -8.90
CA SER A 191 23.76 11.50 -9.55
C SER A 191 24.95 10.60 -9.84
N LYS A 192 24.94 9.92 -10.99
CA LYS A 192 26.16 9.42 -11.60
C LYS A 192 26.84 10.64 -12.21
N HIS A 193 27.59 11.38 -11.40
CA HIS A 193 28.67 12.19 -11.92
C HIS A 193 29.64 11.18 -12.55
N ALA A 194 29.73 11.22 -13.88
CA ALA A 194 30.85 10.61 -14.57
C ALA A 194 32.08 11.41 -14.13
N GLU A 195 32.87 10.84 -13.22
CA GLU A 195 34.25 11.27 -13.04
C GLU A 195 34.97 10.85 -14.33
N ASP A 196 35.28 11.88 -15.11
CA ASP A 196 36.21 11.87 -16.23
C ASP A 196 37.58 11.62 -15.61
N ASP A 197 38.02 10.35 -15.62
CA ASP A 197 39.40 9.98 -15.28
C ASP A 197 40.32 10.54 -16.37
N GLY A 198 40.70 11.80 -16.17
CA GLY A 198 41.87 12.39 -16.82
C GLY A 198 43.11 11.73 -16.25
N ASP A 199 43.66 10.77 -16.98
CA ASP A 199 45.05 10.33 -16.83
C ASP A 199 45.96 11.53 -17.16
N ASP A 200 46.30 12.33 -16.15
CA ASP A 200 47.41 13.26 -16.20
C ASP A 200 48.66 12.55 -15.67
N ASP A 201 49.60 12.36 -16.59
CA ASP A 201 50.98 11.95 -16.37
C ASP A 201 51.64 12.81 -15.28
N ASP A 202 52.21 12.18 -14.25
CA ASP A 202 53.26 12.79 -13.45
C ASP A 202 54.41 11.78 -13.28
N ASP A 203 55.38 11.93 -14.18
CA ASP A 203 56.77 11.51 -14.00
C ASP A 203 57.29 12.03 -12.65
N ASN A 204 57.83 11.14 -11.83
CA ASN A 204 58.78 11.56 -10.81
C ASN A 204 59.89 10.53 -10.64
N ASP A 205 61.00 10.80 -11.33
CA ASP A 205 62.32 10.30 -11.03
C ASP A 205 62.75 10.67 -9.61
N ASN A 206 63.43 9.73 -8.94
CA ASN A 206 64.57 9.87 -8.02
C ASN A 206 64.59 8.60 -7.15
N ASP A 207 65.44 7.62 -7.44
CA ASP A 207 66.86 7.57 -7.08
C ASP A 207 67.05 7.58 -5.55
N ASP A 208 67.41 6.42 -5.01
CA ASP A 208 68.47 6.26 -4.01
C ASP A 208 68.63 4.77 -3.66
N GLY A 209 69.86 4.29 -3.82
CA GLY A 209 70.23 2.88 -3.78
C GLY A 209 70.31 2.27 -2.38
N ASP A 210 70.55 0.96 -2.38
CA ASP A 210 71.25 0.29 -1.29
C ASP A 210 72.04 -0.90 -1.84
N ASP A 211 73.32 -0.93 -1.48
CA ASP A 211 74.35 -1.87 -1.86
C ASP A 211 74.28 -3.14 -0.99
N GLY A 212 74.77 -4.26 -1.53
CA GLY A 212 75.20 -5.46 -0.77
C GLY A 212 74.21 -6.63 -0.86
N ASP A 213 74.59 -7.87 -1.17
CA ASP A 213 75.91 -8.51 -1.15
C ASP A 213 75.93 -9.70 -2.14
N ASP A 214 77.00 -9.72 -2.93
CA ASP A 214 77.75 -10.89 -3.43
C ASP A 214 77.86 -12.01 -2.34
N VAL A 215 77.92 -13.33 -2.55
CA VAL A 215 78.64 -14.19 -3.50
C VAL A 215 78.12 -15.65 -3.37
N ALA A 216 78.25 -16.41 -4.46
CA ALA A 216 78.52 -17.87 -4.58
C ALA A 216 77.38 -18.91 -4.42
#